data_AF-J9ZBP7-F1
#
_entry.id   AF-J9ZBP7-F1
#
_cell.length_a   1.000
_cell.length_b   1.000
_cell.length_c   1.000
_cell.angle_alpha   90.00
_cell.angle_beta   90.00
_cell.angle_gamma   90.00
#
_symmetry.space_group_name_H-M   'P 1'
#
loop_
_entity.id
_entity.type
_entity.pdbx_description
1 polymer ?
#
loop_
_entity_poly.entity_id
_entity_poly.type
_entity_poly.pdbx_seq_one_letter_code
_entity_poly.pdbx_strand_id
1 'polypeptide(L)'
;MEEARTVRNEILRTFEKKAPKAMECLEEGFDETLNILTFPKKYRVRLRSTNSQERLNEEIRRRERVIRIFPNEDSAIRLIGALLSEFHEQWSTGKKYLDMTEYHEWKKQESFKTSSTLAIME
;
A
#
# COMPACT_ATOMS: atom_id res chain seq x y z
N MET A 1 -11.95 -8.92 13.85
CA MET A 1 -11.29 -7.72 14.43
C MET A 1 -10.76 -8.02 15.82
N GLU A 2 -11.55 -8.68 16.67
CA GLU A 2 -11.16 -9.05 18.04
C GLU A 2 -9.95 -10.01 18.09
N GLU A 3 -9.95 -11.04 17.24
CA GLU A 3 -8.78 -11.94 17.09
C GLU A 3 -7.48 -11.20 16.76
N ALA A 4 -7.55 -10.19 15.88
CA ALA A 4 -6.36 -9.40 15.51
C ALA A 4 -5.83 -8.59 16.69
N ARG A 5 -6.73 -8.07 17.56
CA ARG A 5 -6.33 -7.35 18.78
C ARG A 5 -5.70 -8.30 19.80
N THR A 6 -6.21 -9.53 19.92
CA THR A 6 -5.60 -10.55 20.79
C THR A 6 -4.17 -10.86 20.36
N VAL A 7 -3.96 -11.12 19.07
CA VAL A 7 -2.62 -11.40 18.52
C VAL A 7 -1.68 -10.20 18.69
N ARG A 8 -2.17 -8.97 18.46
CA ARG A 8 -1.40 -7.74 18.72
C ARG A 8 -0.90 -7.70 20.17
N ASN A 9 -1.80 -7.89 21.13
CA ASN A 9 -1.45 -7.83 22.55
C ASN A 9 -0.42 -8.91 22.94
N GLU A 10 -0.50 -10.10 22.34
CA GLU A 10 0.50 -11.16 22.54
C GLU A 10 1.88 -10.78 21.99
N ILE A 11 1.92 -10.18 20.79
CA ILE A 11 3.16 -9.67 20.18
C ILE A 11 3.79 -8.59 21.07
N LEU A 12 2.98 -7.62 21.51
CA LEU A 12 3.43 -6.54 22.40
C LEU A 12 4.06 -7.10 23.65
N ARG A 13 3.37 -8.00 24.36
CA ARG A 13 3.89 -8.63 25.58
C ARG A 13 5.21 -9.38 25.35
N THR A 14 5.36 -10.01 24.18
CA THR A 14 6.54 -10.83 23.86
C THR A 14 7.76 -9.96 23.53
N PHE A 15 7.56 -8.83 22.87
CA PHE A 15 8.65 -8.03 22.30
C PHE A 15 8.85 -6.66 22.97
N GLU A 16 8.00 -6.25 23.91
CA GLU A 16 8.09 -4.96 24.63
C GLU A 16 9.51 -4.65 25.13
N LYS A 17 10.18 -5.63 25.75
CA LYS A 17 11.55 -5.46 26.27
C LYS A 17 12.64 -5.53 25.20
N LYS A 18 12.40 -6.26 24.11
CA LYS A 18 13.42 -6.51 23.06
C LYS A 18 13.44 -5.40 22.00
N ALA A 19 12.28 -4.85 21.66
CA ALA A 19 12.12 -3.89 20.59
C ALA A 19 11.00 -2.88 20.92
N PRO A 20 11.15 -2.04 21.96
CA PRO A 20 10.10 -1.13 22.43
C PRO A 20 9.61 -0.17 21.33
N LYS A 21 10.53 0.39 20.54
CA LYS A 21 10.18 1.30 19.41
C LYS A 21 9.36 0.62 18.32
N ALA A 22 9.59 -0.66 18.06
CA ALA A 22 8.81 -1.40 17.08
C ALA A 22 7.39 -1.70 17.60
N MET A 23 7.25 -1.88 18.91
CA MET A 23 5.95 -2.10 19.56
C MET A 23 5.12 -0.83 19.59
N GLU A 24 5.75 0.33 19.88
CA GLU A 24 5.13 1.66 19.76
C GLU A 24 4.58 1.89 18.34
N CYS A 25 5.40 1.68 17.31
CA CYS A 25 4.98 1.78 15.91
C CYS A 25 3.83 0.82 15.55
N LEU A 26 3.86 -0.42 16.08
CA LEU A 26 2.78 -1.37 15.87
C LEU A 26 1.47 -0.91 16.52
N GLU A 27 1.52 -0.37 17.75
CA GLU A 27 0.32 0.14 18.43
C GLU A 27 -0.28 1.33 17.70
N GLU A 28 0.55 2.33 17.37
CA GLU A 28 0.12 3.56 16.71
C GLU A 28 -0.53 3.29 15.35
N GLY A 29 0.06 2.41 14.54
CA GLY A 29 -0.44 2.12 13.18
C GLY A 29 -1.43 0.95 13.09
N PHE A 30 -1.83 0.35 14.21
CA PHE A 30 -2.58 -0.91 14.19
C PHE A 30 -3.94 -0.76 13.52
N ASP A 31 -4.71 0.25 13.94
CA ASP A 31 -6.08 0.45 13.47
C ASP A 31 -6.09 0.89 12.00
N GLU A 32 -5.15 1.74 11.56
CA GLU A 32 -5.01 2.11 10.16
C GLU A 32 -4.65 0.91 9.29
N THR A 33 -3.77 0.03 9.77
CA THR A 33 -3.35 -1.16 9.01
C THR A 33 -4.51 -2.13 8.80
N LEU A 34 -5.44 -2.23 9.75
CA LEU A 34 -6.62 -3.07 9.63
C LEU A 34 -7.63 -2.58 8.58
N ASN A 35 -7.57 -1.32 8.13
CA ASN A 35 -8.44 -0.81 7.07
C ASN A 35 -8.34 -1.61 5.78
N ILE A 36 -7.21 -2.29 5.54
CA ILE A 36 -7.05 -3.21 4.39
C ILE A 36 -8.12 -4.32 4.35
N LEU A 37 -8.65 -4.71 5.52
CA LEU A 37 -9.66 -5.77 5.62
C LEU A 37 -11.04 -5.34 5.11
N THR A 38 -11.27 -4.04 4.90
CA THR A 38 -12.51 -3.52 4.34
C THR A 38 -12.59 -3.76 2.82
N PHE A 39 -11.45 -3.81 2.14
CA PHE A 39 -11.38 -4.02 0.69
C PHE A 39 -11.76 -5.47 0.30
N PRO A 40 -12.16 -5.73 -0.96
CA PRO A 40 -12.40 -7.09 -1.44
C PRO A 40 -11.13 -7.97 -1.33
N LYS A 41 -11.33 -9.28 -1.08
CA LYS A 41 -10.22 -10.23 -0.81
C LYS A 41 -9.13 -10.24 -1.89
N LYS A 42 -9.50 -10.04 -3.16
CA LYS A 42 -8.57 -9.95 -4.30
C LYS A 42 -7.49 -8.89 -4.11
N TYR A 43 -7.83 -7.75 -3.49
CA TYR A 43 -6.92 -6.62 -3.31
C TYR A 43 -6.03 -6.75 -2.07
N ARG A 44 -6.53 -7.41 -1.01
CA ARG A 44 -5.82 -7.54 0.27
C ARG A 44 -4.45 -8.18 0.14
N VAL A 45 -4.32 -9.20 -0.72
CA VAL A 45 -3.05 -9.92 -0.91
C VAL A 45 -1.95 -8.99 -1.41
N ARG A 46 -2.29 -8.10 -2.35
CA ARG A 46 -1.32 -7.17 -2.95
C ARG A 46 -1.07 -5.97 -2.05
N LEU A 47 -2.13 -5.41 -1.44
CA LEU A 47 -2.04 -4.24 -0.56
C LEU A 47 -1.32 -4.53 0.78
N ARG A 48 -1.30 -5.78 1.24
CA ARG A 48 -0.64 -6.15 2.51
C ARG A 48 0.88 -6.15 2.40
N SER A 49 1.42 -6.28 1.19
CA SER A 49 2.87 -6.38 0.96
C SER A 49 3.43 -5.08 0.36
N THR A 50 4.65 -4.72 0.73
CA THR A 50 5.39 -3.62 0.10
C THR A 50 6.16 -4.07 -1.15
N ASN A 51 6.01 -5.32 -1.59
CA ASN A 51 6.80 -5.94 -2.67
C ASN A 51 6.86 -5.13 -3.97
N SER A 52 5.76 -4.48 -4.38
CA SER A 52 5.77 -3.62 -5.58
C SER A 52 6.59 -2.36 -5.38
N GLN A 53 6.48 -1.73 -4.21
CA GLN A 53 7.22 -0.52 -3.86
C GLN A 53 8.71 -0.84 -3.71
N GLU A 54 9.05 -1.95 -3.03
CA GLU A 54 10.44 -2.40 -2.90
C GLU A 54 11.06 -2.70 -4.26
N ARG A 55 10.35 -3.42 -5.14
CA ARG A 55 10.85 -3.71 -6.50
C ARG A 55 11.04 -2.44 -7.34
N LEU A 56 10.15 -1.46 -7.21
CA LEU A 56 10.31 -0.16 -7.86
C LEU A 56 11.53 0.59 -7.31
N ASN A 57 11.68 0.64 -5.99
CA ASN A 57 12.81 1.29 -5.32
C ASN A 57 14.14 0.64 -5.71
N GLU A 58 14.21 -0.68 -5.74
CA GLU A 58 15.39 -1.42 -6.21
C GLU A 58 15.77 -1.02 -7.63
N GLU A 59 14.77 -0.86 -8.51
CA GLU A 59 15.00 -0.53 -9.91
C GLU A 59 15.44 0.93 -10.12
N ILE A 60 14.97 1.84 -9.26
CA ILE A 60 15.51 3.21 -9.14
C ILE A 60 16.97 3.15 -8.67
N ARG A 61 17.26 2.43 -7.57
CA ARG A 61 18.62 2.29 -7.02
C ARG A 61 19.58 1.65 -8.03
N ARG A 62 19.11 0.71 -8.85
CA ARG A 62 19.91 0.07 -9.91
C ARG A 62 20.35 1.08 -10.98
N ARG A 63 19.46 1.97 -11.42
CA ARG A 63 19.80 3.03 -12.40
C ARG A 63 20.65 4.13 -11.78
N GLU A 64 20.35 4.53 -10.55
CA GLU A 64 21.15 5.50 -9.78
C GLU A 64 22.61 5.03 -9.64
N ARG A 65 22.84 3.76 -9.32
CA ARG A 65 24.18 3.20 -9.08
C ARG A 65 25.14 3.39 -10.26
N VAL A 66 24.62 3.41 -11.49
CA VAL A 66 25.43 3.63 -12.70
C VAL A 66 25.85 5.10 -12.83
N ILE A 67 24.96 6.03 -12.46
CA ILE A 67 25.17 7.48 -12.59
C ILE A 67 26.10 8.01 -11.49
N ARG A 68 26.01 7.46 -10.28
CA ARG A 68 26.75 7.84 -9.05
C ARG A 68 26.47 9.26 -8.54
N ILE A 69 26.59 10.29 -9.37
CA ILE A 69 26.39 11.70 -9.01
C ILE A 69 25.55 12.37 -10.10
N PHE A 70 24.44 12.99 -9.71
CA PHE A 70 23.62 13.78 -10.63
C PHE A 70 24.16 15.22 -10.73
N PRO A 71 24.09 15.83 -11.93
CA PRO A 71 24.53 17.21 -12.13
C PRO A 71 23.58 18.25 -11.51
N ASN A 72 22.29 17.92 -11.36
CA ASN A 72 21.27 18.72 -10.69
C ASN A 72 20.04 17.84 -10.34
N GLU A 73 19.09 18.41 -9.60
CA GLU A 73 17.86 17.73 -9.19
C GLU A 73 16.96 17.36 -10.38
N ASP A 74 16.83 18.24 -11.38
CA ASP A 74 16.02 18.00 -12.58
C ASP A 74 16.46 16.74 -13.33
N SER A 75 17.77 16.47 -13.39
CA SER A 75 18.31 15.26 -14.01
C SER A 75 17.87 13.99 -13.26
N ALA A 76 17.80 14.04 -11.93
CA ALA A 76 17.29 12.92 -11.13
C ALA A 76 15.78 12.72 -11.34
N ILE A 77 15.01 13.81 -11.31
CA ILE A 77 13.56 13.78 -11.58
C ILE A 77 13.28 13.19 -12.96
N ARG A 78 14.04 13.58 -13.99
CA ARG A 78 13.89 13.06 -15.36
C ARG A 78 14.13 11.55 -15.42
N LEU A 79 15.15 11.03 -14.73
CA LEU A 79 15.42 9.60 -14.69
C LEU A 79 14.29 8.83 -14.03
N ILE A 80 13.85 9.28 -12.85
CA ILE A 80 12.77 8.64 -12.09
C ILE A 80 11.47 8.71 -12.90
N GLY A 81 11.17 9.87 -13.49
CA GLY A 81 10.00 10.06 -14.34
C GLY A 81 9.99 9.12 -15.54
N ALA A 82 11.10 9.02 -16.27
CA ALA A 82 11.24 8.10 -17.40
C ALA A 82 11.02 6.63 -16.98
N LEU A 83 11.57 6.23 -15.82
CA LEU A 83 11.34 4.90 -15.27
C LEU A 83 9.87 4.65 -14.93
N LEU A 84 9.23 5.59 -14.26
CA LEU A 84 7.81 5.47 -13.90
C LEU A 84 6.92 5.41 -15.14
N SER A 85 7.25 6.17 -16.19
CA SER A 85 6.56 6.08 -17.49
C SER A 85 6.70 4.69 -18.13
N GLU A 86 7.90 4.09 -18.10
CA GLU A 86 8.14 2.73 -18.58
C GLU A 86 7.29 1.70 -17.82
N PHE A 87 7.28 1.77 -16.48
CA PHE A 87 6.44 0.90 -15.64
C PHE A 87 4.94 1.09 -15.93
N HIS A 88 4.52 2.34 -16.11
CA HIS A 88 3.13 2.66 -16.43
C HIS A 88 2.72 2.05 -17.77
N GLU A 89 3.57 2.16 -18.80
CA GLU A 89 3.32 1.58 -20.11
C GLU A 89 3.25 0.05 -20.05
N GLN A 90 4.17 -0.59 -19.33
CA GLN A 90 4.16 -2.05 -19.11
C GLN A 90 2.88 -2.53 -18.43
N TRP A 91 2.36 -1.80 -17.43
CA TRP A 91 1.13 -2.16 -16.75
C TRP A 91 -0.12 -1.87 -17.58
N SER A 92 -0.07 -0.85 -18.43
CA SER A 92 -1.20 -0.44 -19.28
C SER A 92 -1.37 -1.35 -20.49
N THR A 93 -0.27 -1.78 -21.10
CA THR A 93 -0.27 -2.62 -22.31
C THR A 93 -0.15 -4.12 -21.99
N GLY A 94 0.49 -4.47 -20.88
CA GLY A 94 0.75 -5.84 -20.47
C GLY A 94 -0.13 -6.32 -19.31
N LYS A 95 0.44 -7.17 -18.46
CA LYS A 95 -0.26 -7.73 -17.29
C LYS A 95 -0.37 -6.67 -16.20
N LYS A 96 -1.59 -6.17 -15.98
CA LYS A 96 -1.90 -5.21 -14.92
C LYS A 96 -1.48 -5.73 -13.54
N TYR A 97 -0.63 -4.97 -12.85
CA TYR A 97 -0.22 -5.28 -11.48
C TYR A 97 -1.39 -5.20 -10.49
N LEU A 98 -2.37 -4.32 -10.72
CA LEU A 98 -3.62 -4.25 -9.97
C LEU A 98 -4.76 -3.94 -10.95
N ASP A 99 -5.71 -4.87 -11.07
CA ASP A 99 -6.90 -4.64 -11.90
C ASP A 99 -7.96 -3.98 -11.04
N MET A 100 -8.36 -2.76 -11.40
CA MET A 100 -9.26 -1.92 -10.60
C MET A 100 -10.74 -2.11 -10.93
N THR A 101 -11.09 -2.98 -11.89
CA THR A 101 -12.48 -3.18 -12.34
C THR A 101 -13.43 -3.53 -11.17
N GLU A 102 -13.10 -4.58 -10.42
CA GLU A 102 -13.88 -5.05 -9.27
C GLU A 102 -13.88 -4.03 -8.11
N TYR A 103 -12.79 -3.29 -7.92
CA TYR A 103 -12.72 -2.21 -6.93
C TYR A 103 -13.73 -1.10 -7.25
N HIS A 104 -13.83 -0.69 -8.51
CA HIS A 104 -14.78 0.35 -8.91
C HIS A 104 -16.23 -0.11 -8.76
N GLU A 105 -16.52 -1.37 -9.06
CA GLU A 105 -17.85 -1.97 -8.82
C GLU A 105 -18.18 -2.02 -7.33
N TRP A 106 -17.25 -2.51 -6.50
CA TRP A 106 -17.39 -2.52 -5.05
C TRP A 106 -17.61 -1.10 -4.49
N LYS A 107 -16.82 -0.12 -4.92
CA LYS A 107 -16.94 1.27 -4.46
C LYS A 107 -18.29 1.90 -4.83
N LYS A 108 -18.82 1.60 -6.01
CA LYS A 108 -20.16 2.05 -6.42
C LYS A 108 -21.24 1.47 -5.49
N GLN A 109 -21.16 0.18 -5.18
CA GLN A 109 -22.08 -0.48 -4.25
C GLN A 109 -21.98 0.10 -2.83
N GLU A 110 -20.76 0.40 -2.37
CA GLU A 110 -20.51 1.04 -1.08
C GLU A 110 -21.15 2.44 -1.03
N SER A 111 -20.93 3.26 -2.07
CA SER A 111 -21.51 4.61 -2.15
C SER A 111 -23.05 4.59 -2.19
N PHE A 112 -23.64 3.60 -2.85
CA PHE A 112 -25.09 3.42 -2.90
C PHE A 112 -25.66 3.05 -1.53
N LYS A 113 -24.99 2.16 -0.79
CA LYS A 113 -25.38 1.78 0.58
C LYS A 113 -25.28 2.94 1.56
N THR A 114 -24.23 3.75 1.46
CA THR A 114 -24.08 4.96 2.31
C THR A 114 -25.22 5.93 2.03
N SER A 115 -25.54 6.19 0.75
CA SER A 115 -26.63 7.10 0.37
C SER A 115 -28.01 6.58 0.77
N SER A 116 -28.27 5.26 0.66
CA SER A 116 -29.55 4.67 1.09
C SER A 116 -29.72 4.68 2.60
N THR A 117 -28.63 4.54 3.37
CA THR A 117 -28.68 4.57 4.83
C THR A 117 -28.98 5.97 5.34
N LEU A 118 -28.39 7.03 4.73
CA LEU A 118 -28.76 8.41 5.06
C LEU A 118 -30.22 8.71 4.72
N ALA A 119 -30.71 8.24 3.57
CA ALA A 119 -32.10 8.48 3.15
C ALA A 119 -33.17 7.73 3.98
N ILE A 120 -32.80 6.75 4.81
CA ILE A 120 -33.69 6.04 5.73
C ILE A 120 -33.69 6.71 7.13
N MET A 121 -32.69 7.56 7.42
CA MET A 121 -32.56 8.28 8.69
C MET A 121 -33.16 9.70 8.65
N GLU A 122 -33.64 10.16 7.49
CA GLU A 122 -34.47 11.36 7.29
C GLU A 122 -35.95 10.97 7.16
#